data_AF-A0A0B0EHK7-F1
#
_entry.id   AF-A0A0B0EHK7-F1
#
_cell.length_a   1.000
_cell.length_b   1.000
_cell.length_c   1.000
_cell.angle_alpha   90.00
_cell.angle_beta   90.00
_cell.angle_gamma   90.00
#
_symmetry.space_group_name_H-M   'P 1'
#
loop_
_entity.id
_entity.type
_entity.pdbx_description
1 polymer ?
#
loop_
_entity_poly.entity_id
_entity_poly.type
_entity_poly.pdbx_seq_one_letter_code
_entity_poly.pdbx_strand_id
1 'polypeptide(L)'
;MLNIYRKLIISMVAIVVLSFTNSTINKVQAVDYIKKPSETHHQPFEPYQNPIVIPDPKPRGTVVRVKEITTYDVVVDEAKIAANSVTMADLELIEVKDKKDINFHQVDCYFYAKVKQTQTKSTNYGTSTRWREGEQFWLSDGGKYVEWEPWSEWYAGNKW
;
A
#
# COMPACT_ATOMS: atom_id res chain seq x y z
N MET A 1 49.02 28.18 -39.35
CA MET A 1 47.81 27.35 -39.11
C MET A 1 48.25 26.00 -38.58
N LEU A 2 48.06 25.75 -37.28
CA LEU A 2 48.24 24.43 -36.68
C LEU A 2 47.11 24.23 -35.68
N ASN A 3 46.38 23.16 -35.90
CA ASN A 3 45.12 22.81 -35.30
C ASN A 3 45.36 21.96 -34.04
N ILE A 4 44.28 21.75 -33.29
CA ILE A 4 44.07 20.71 -32.26
C ILE A 4 44.39 21.16 -30.84
N TYR A 5 43.45 21.96 -30.33
CA TYR A 5 43.07 22.02 -28.93
C TYR A 5 42.96 20.61 -28.34
N ARG A 6 43.93 20.24 -27.49
CA ARG A 6 43.76 19.23 -26.45
C ARG A 6 42.64 19.68 -25.53
N LYS A 7 41.42 19.21 -25.78
CA LYS A 7 40.32 19.25 -24.81
C LYS A 7 40.72 18.39 -23.61
N LEU A 8 41.17 19.04 -22.53
CA LEU A 8 41.06 18.49 -21.19
C LEU A 8 39.56 18.32 -20.90
N ILE A 9 39.05 17.11 -21.09
CA ILE A 9 37.79 16.68 -20.49
C ILE A 9 38.14 16.34 -19.05
N ILE A 10 38.01 17.33 -18.17
CA ILE A 10 38.00 17.10 -16.73
C ILE A 10 36.73 16.31 -16.45
N SER A 11 36.91 15.02 -16.20
CA SER A 11 35.86 14.11 -15.75
C SER A 11 35.30 14.66 -14.43
N MET A 12 34.15 15.34 -14.49
CA MET A 12 33.35 15.66 -13.33
C MET A 12 32.77 14.35 -12.79
N VAL A 13 33.57 13.67 -11.96
CA VAL A 13 33.09 12.61 -11.08
C VAL A 13 32.17 13.29 -10.07
N ALA A 14 30.88 13.32 -10.37
CA ALA A 14 29.86 13.66 -9.39
C ALA A 14 29.87 12.55 -8.33
N ILE A 15 30.57 12.84 -7.23
CA ILE A 15 30.50 12.06 -6.00
C ILE A 15 29.07 12.20 -5.48
N VAL A 16 28.24 11.21 -5.79
CA VAL A 16 26.94 11.01 -5.15
C VAL A 16 27.25 10.59 -3.72
N VAL A 17 27.18 11.55 -2.80
CA VAL A 17 27.24 11.32 -1.36
C VAL A 17 26.00 10.50 -1.00
N LEU A 18 26.18 9.18 -0.89
CA LEU A 18 25.23 8.28 -0.25
C LEU A 18 25.21 8.62 1.24
N SER A 19 24.31 9.53 1.63
CA SER A 19 23.90 9.72 3.00
C SER A 19 23.05 8.52 3.44
N PHE A 20 23.73 7.44 3.83
CA PHE A 20 23.12 6.37 4.63
C PHE A 20 22.75 6.98 5.97
N THR A 21 21.51 7.45 6.08
CA THR A 21 20.93 7.78 7.37
C THR A 21 20.87 6.49 8.18
N ASN A 22 21.67 6.47 9.25
CA ASN A 22 21.61 5.46 10.30
C ASN A 22 20.22 5.48 10.91
N SER A 23 19.29 4.73 10.32
CA SER A 23 18.00 4.48 10.94
C SER A 23 18.23 3.54 12.10
N THR A 24 18.33 4.13 13.29
CA THR A 24 18.33 3.44 14.56
C THR A 24 17.10 2.53 14.57
N ILE A 25 17.32 1.22 14.49
CA ILE A 25 16.26 0.22 14.57
C ILE A 25 15.78 0.25 16.01
N ASN A 26 14.74 1.04 16.29
CA ASN A 26 13.95 0.89 17.50
C ASN A 26 13.36 -0.53 17.47
N LYS A 27 14.02 -1.46 18.16
CA LYS A 27 13.49 -2.80 18.42
C LYS A 27 12.28 -2.63 19.33
N VAL A 28 11.10 -2.55 18.73
CA VAL A 28 9.85 -2.72 19.47
C VAL A 28 9.85 -4.15 19.98
N GLN A 29 9.97 -4.34 21.30
CA GLN A 29 9.83 -5.66 21.91
C GLN A 29 8.35 -6.06 21.86
N ALA A 30 8.07 -7.27 21.34
CA ALA A 30 6.78 -7.90 21.56
C ALA A 30 6.67 -8.23 23.05
N VAL A 31 5.93 -7.40 23.80
CA VAL A 31 5.65 -7.65 25.22
C VAL A 31 4.55 -8.70 25.32
N ASP A 32 4.83 -9.79 26.01
CA ASP A 32 3.92 -10.91 26.25
C ASP A 32 2.91 -10.50 27.34
N TYR A 33 1.76 -9.95 26.94
CA TYR A 33 0.74 -9.41 27.87
C TYR A 33 -0.16 -10.47 28.50
N ILE A 34 0.33 -11.69 28.79
CA ILE A 34 -0.41 -12.57 29.70
C ILE A 34 -0.24 -12.00 31.12
N LYS A 35 -1.10 -11.03 31.47
CA LYS A 35 -1.29 -10.61 32.86
C LYS A 35 -1.64 -11.88 33.64
N LYS A 36 -0.75 -12.31 34.54
CA LYS A 36 -1.16 -13.23 35.61
C LYS A 36 -2.33 -12.57 36.33
N PRO A 37 -3.49 -13.22 36.45
CA PRO A 37 -4.58 -12.67 37.26
C PRO A 37 -4.07 -12.47 38.69
N SER A 38 -4.50 -11.38 39.33
CA SER A 38 -4.14 -11.07 40.72
C SER A 38 -4.56 -12.23 41.62
N GLU A 39 -3.71 -12.59 42.58
CA GLU A 39 -3.87 -13.75 43.50
C GLU A 39 -5.10 -13.69 44.43
N THR A 40 -6.04 -12.78 44.19
CA THR A 40 -7.24 -12.61 45.01
C THR A 40 -8.49 -12.97 44.19
N HIS A 41 -9.04 -14.14 44.51
CA HIS A 41 -10.35 -14.68 44.13
C HIS A 41 -10.43 -15.46 42.82
N HIS A 42 -9.99 -16.71 42.84
CA HIS A 42 -10.55 -17.75 41.96
C HIS A 42 -11.10 -18.89 42.81
N GLN A 43 -12.41 -19.10 42.74
CA GLN A 43 -12.98 -20.41 43.04
C GLN A 43 -12.34 -21.42 42.06
N PRO A 44 -12.07 -22.67 42.47
CA PRO A 44 -11.60 -23.68 41.55
C PRO A 44 -12.67 -23.87 40.47
N PHE A 45 -12.40 -23.38 39.26
CA PHE A 45 -13.21 -23.71 38.10
C PHE A 45 -13.09 -25.22 37.91
N GLU A 46 -14.23 -25.90 37.78
CA GLU A 46 -14.24 -27.31 37.38
C GLU A 46 -13.33 -27.50 36.16
N PRO A 47 -12.55 -28.59 36.09
CA PRO A 47 -11.64 -28.80 34.97
C PRO A 47 -12.43 -28.74 33.66
N TYR A 48 -12.07 -27.81 32.77
CA TYR A 48 -12.69 -27.68 31.47
C TYR A 48 -12.70 -29.05 30.77
N GLN A 49 -13.88 -29.50 30.32
CA GLN A 49 -14.05 -30.82 29.69
C GLN A 49 -13.15 -31.02 28.47
N ASN A 50 -12.65 -29.94 27.85
CA ASN A 50 -11.64 -29.94 26.80
C ASN A 50 -10.51 -28.97 27.16
N PRO A 51 -9.40 -29.42 27.76
CA PRO A 51 -8.27 -28.55 28.04
C PRO A 51 -7.69 -28.01 26.72
N ILE A 52 -7.53 -26.69 26.63
CA ILE A 52 -6.83 -26.04 25.52
C ILE A 52 -5.37 -26.51 25.59
N VAL A 53 -4.93 -27.28 24.59
CA VAL A 53 -3.54 -27.73 24.49
C VAL A 53 -2.68 -26.52 24.11
N ILE A 54 -1.91 -26.02 25.07
CA ILE A 54 -0.88 -25.02 24.81
C ILE A 54 0.29 -25.74 24.14
N PRO A 55 0.73 -25.32 22.94
CA PRO A 55 1.89 -25.91 22.30
C PRO A 55 3.13 -25.80 23.20
N ASP A 56 3.84 -26.90 23.38
CA ASP A 56 5.13 -26.96 24.09
C ASP A 56 6.24 -27.34 23.08
N PRO A 57 7.21 -26.47 22.81
CA PRO A 57 7.48 -25.19 23.48
C PRO A 57 6.52 -24.06 23.10
N LYS A 58 6.30 -23.15 24.07
CA LYS A 58 5.54 -21.91 23.86
C LYS A 58 6.10 -21.14 22.64
N PRO A 59 5.26 -20.73 21.68
CA PRO A 59 5.72 -19.94 20.54
C PRO A 59 6.27 -18.58 20.99
N ARG A 60 7.35 -18.13 20.36
CA ARG A 60 7.99 -16.83 20.61
C ARG A 60 7.66 -15.86 19.48
N GLY A 61 7.14 -14.68 19.82
CA GLY A 61 6.87 -13.61 18.87
C GLY A 61 8.07 -12.69 18.66
N THR A 62 8.19 -12.13 17.45
CA THR A 62 9.12 -11.02 17.14
C THR A 62 8.38 -9.97 16.31
N VAL A 63 8.80 -8.71 16.39
CA VAL A 63 8.21 -7.61 15.61
C VAL A 63 8.87 -7.53 14.25
N VAL A 64 8.06 -7.51 13.20
CA VAL A 64 8.49 -7.31 11.82
C VAL A 64 7.97 -5.98 11.32
N ARG A 65 8.86 -5.14 10.79
CA ARG A 65 8.46 -3.90 10.11
C ARG A 65 7.93 -4.23 8.72
N VAL A 66 6.74 -3.74 8.42
CA VAL A 66 6.10 -3.85 7.09
C VAL A 66 6.04 -2.46 6.47
N LYS A 67 6.55 -2.34 5.24
CA LYS A 67 6.36 -1.16 4.38
C LYS A 67 5.32 -1.51 3.33
N GLU A 68 4.30 -0.67 3.20
CA GLU A 68 3.23 -0.83 2.21
C GLU A 68 3.28 0.34 1.23
N ILE A 69 3.17 0.04 -0.06
CA ILE A 69 3.07 1.00 -1.15
C ILE A 69 1.88 0.62 -2.01
N THR A 70 1.00 1.58 -2.29
CA THR A 70 -0.14 1.41 -3.17
C THR A 70 -0.01 2.36 -4.34
N THR A 71 -0.10 1.84 -5.55
CA THR A 71 -0.08 2.60 -6.81
C THR A 71 -1.37 2.32 -7.57
N TYR A 72 -1.92 3.33 -8.23
CA TYR A 72 -3.16 3.19 -8.98
C TYR A 72 -3.14 4.08 -10.20
N ASP A 73 -3.78 3.60 -11.26
CA ASP A 73 -4.03 4.36 -12.47
C ASP A 73 -5.29 5.21 -12.28
N VAL A 74 -5.23 6.47 -12.72
CA VAL A 74 -6.37 7.40 -12.71
C VAL A 74 -6.47 8.02 -14.08
N VAL A 75 -7.68 8.03 -14.63
CA VAL A 75 -7.96 8.85 -15.79
C VAL A 75 -8.29 10.27 -15.34
N VAL A 76 -7.66 11.22 -16.01
CA VAL A 76 -7.84 12.67 -15.82
C VAL A 76 -8.11 13.33 -17.16
N ASP A 77 -8.63 14.55 -17.12
CA ASP A 77 -8.99 15.32 -18.32
C ASP A 77 -7.74 15.69 -19.13
N GLU A 78 -7.75 15.36 -20.42
CA GLU A 78 -6.66 15.66 -21.36
C GLU A 78 -6.34 17.17 -21.40
N ALA A 79 -7.36 18.03 -21.30
CA ALA A 79 -7.16 19.48 -21.28
C ALA A 79 -6.37 19.93 -20.05
N LYS A 80 -6.60 19.29 -18.89
CA LYS A 80 -5.85 19.58 -17.66
C LYS A 80 -4.41 19.06 -17.72
N ILE A 81 -4.20 17.92 -18.38
CA ILE A 81 -2.85 17.39 -18.64
C ILE A 81 -2.09 18.35 -19.56
N ALA A 82 -2.69 18.78 -20.67
CA ALA A 82 -2.07 19.70 -21.62
C ALA A 82 -1.75 21.06 -20.97
N ALA A 83 -2.59 21.52 -20.04
CA ALA A 83 -2.37 22.75 -19.27
C ALA A 83 -1.46 22.58 -18.04
N ASN A 84 -0.97 21.37 -17.75
CA ASN A 84 -0.23 21.02 -16.54
C ASN A 84 -0.91 21.51 -15.24
N SER A 85 -2.23 21.35 -15.17
CA SER A 85 -3.10 21.88 -14.11
C SER A 85 -3.83 20.80 -13.31
N VAL A 86 -3.33 19.57 -13.34
CA VAL A 86 -3.89 18.45 -12.56
C VAL A 86 -3.71 18.71 -11.06
N THR A 87 -4.81 18.65 -10.33
CA THR A 87 -4.84 18.87 -8.87
C THR A 87 -4.99 17.55 -8.11
N MET A 88 -4.73 17.55 -6.79
CA MET A 88 -4.95 16.34 -5.97
C MET A 88 -6.41 15.86 -5.98
N ALA A 89 -7.38 16.78 -6.07
CA ALA A 89 -8.79 16.45 -6.20
C ALA A 89 -9.10 15.73 -7.53
N ASP A 90 -8.29 15.96 -8.58
CA ASP A 90 -8.44 15.25 -9.84
C ASP A 90 -7.93 13.80 -9.79
N LEU A 91 -7.06 13.51 -8.82
CA LEU A 91 -6.43 12.19 -8.58
C LEU A 91 -7.16 11.38 -7.49
N GLU A 92 -8.11 12.01 -6.79
CA GLU A 92 -8.91 11.37 -5.77
C GLU A 92 -10.04 10.57 -6.43
N LEU A 93 -10.12 9.29 -6.09
CA LEU A 93 -11.14 8.38 -6.57
C LEU A 93 -12.08 8.03 -5.43
N ILE A 94 -13.38 8.15 -5.67
CA ILE A 94 -14.40 7.72 -4.71
C ILE A 94 -14.71 6.25 -4.97
N GLU A 95 -14.31 5.37 -4.06
CA GLU A 95 -14.62 3.93 -4.14
C GLU A 95 -16.12 3.70 -3.92
N VAL A 96 -16.77 3.08 -4.89
CA VAL A 96 -18.18 2.70 -4.81
C VAL A 96 -18.29 1.42 -3.98
N LYS A 97 -18.83 1.51 -2.77
CA LYS A 97 -19.04 0.36 -1.87
C LYS A 97 -20.44 -0.22 -1.98
N ASP A 98 -21.46 0.63 -2.13
CA ASP A 98 -22.83 0.24 -2.42
C ASP A 98 -23.31 1.02 -3.64
N LYS A 99 -23.74 0.29 -4.68
CA LYS A 99 -24.26 0.91 -5.92
C LYS A 99 -25.57 1.63 -5.69
N LYS A 100 -26.28 1.38 -4.58
CA LYS A 100 -27.53 2.07 -4.23
C LYS A 100 -27.32 3.52 -3.86
N ASP A 101 -26.13 3.88 -3.41
CA ASP A 101 -25.80 5.27 -3.05
C ASP A 101 -25.54 6.14 -4.28
N ILE A 102 -25.39 5.52 -5.46
CA ILE A 102 -25.16 6.21 -6.72
C ILE A 102 -26.36 5.95 -7.62
N ASN A 103 -27.12 7.00 -7.92
CA ASN A 103 -28.27 6.92 -8.81
C ASN A 103 -27.83 6.79 -10.28
N PHE A 104 -27.13 5.70 -10.65
CA PHE A 104 -26.64 5.45 -12.02
C PHE A 104 -27.75 5.48 -13.09
N HIS A 105 -29.03 5.35 -12.69
CA HIS A 105 -30.18 5.47 -13.60
C HIS A 105 -30.70 6.91 -13.78
N GLN A 106 -30.20 7.87 -12.99
CA GLN A 106 -30.63 9.28 -13.01
C GLN A 106 -29.51 10.24 -13.42
N VAL A 107 -28.25 9.80 -13.42
CA VAL A 107 -27.09 10.60 -13.84
C VAL A 107 -26.43 9.94 -15.04
N ASP A 108 -26.21 10.75 -16.10
CA ASP A 108 -25.50 10.30 -17.29
C ASP A 108 -24.02 10.03 -16.98
N CYS A 109 -23.50 8.93 -17.55
CA CYS A 109 -22.09 8.59 -17.51
C CYS A 109 -21.40 9.15 -18.75
N TYR A 110 -20.46 10.08 -18.55
CA TYR A 110 -19.72 10.72 -19.63
C TYR A 110 -18.51 9.92 -20.08
N PHE A 111 -17.94 9.13 -19.16
CA PHE A 111 -16.67 8.48 -19.41
C PHE A 111 -16.55 7.19 -18.61
N TYR A 112 -15.94 6.20 -19.26
CA TYR A 112 -15.68 4.89 -18.71
C TYR A 112 -14.26 4.45 -19.07
N ALA A 113 -13.49 4.01 -18.08
CA ALA A 113 -12.17 3.44 -18.29
C ALA A 113 -11.86 2.31 -17.33
N LYS A 114 -11.08 1.35 -17.82
CA LYS A 114 -10.44 0.34 -16.97
C LYS A 114 -9.20 0.92 -16.33
N VAL A 115 -9.08 0.74 -15.02
CA VAL A 115 -7.96 1.18 -14.21
C VAL A 115 -7.40 0.01 -13.42
N LYS A 116 -6.13 0.09 -13.01
CA LYS A 116 -5.47 -0.94 -12.21
C LYS A 116 -4.95 -0.34 -10.92
N GLN A 117 -5.09 -1.09 -9.83
CA GLN A 117 -4.44 -0.78 -8.57
C GLN A 117 -3.51 -1.91 -8.17
N THR A 118 -2.30 -1.56 -7.76
CA THR A 118 -1.28 -2.48 -7.29
C THR A 118 -0.89 -2.15 -5.86
N GLN A 119 -0.77 -3.17 -5.02
CA GLN A 119 -0.34 -3.04 -3.64
C GLN A 119 0.88 -3.93 -3.41
N THR A 120 1.97 -3.33 -2.94
CA THR A 120 3.22 -4.01 -2.60
C THR A 120 3.50 -3.88 -1.11
N LYS A 121 3.68 -5.02 -0.43
CA LYS A 121 4.14 -5.11 0.94
C LYS A 121 5.56 -5.66 0.97
N SER A 122 6.47 -4.93 1.60
CA SER A 122 7.86 -5.36 1.81
C SER A 122 8.21 -5.40 3.29
N THR A 123 9.00 -6.41 3.64
CA THR A 123 9.57 -6.62 4.98
C THR A 123 11.05 -6.97 4.83
N ASN A 124 11.77 -7.10 5.95
CA ASN A 124 13.14 -7.61 5.94
C ASN A 124 13.23 -9.09 5.49
N TYR A 125 12.11 -9.79 5.36
CA TYR A 125 12.05 -11.22 5.04
C TYR A 125 11.51 -11.52 3.64
N GLY A 126 11.04 -10.50 2.93
CA GLY A 126 10.49 -10.66 1.60
C GLY A 126 9.53 -9.56 1.19
N THR A 127 9.16 -9.61 -0.08
CA THR A 127 8.21 -8.69 -0.71
C THR A 127 7.10 -9.50 -1.37
N SER A 128 5.87 -9.00 -1.25
CA SER A 128 4.70 -9.56 -1.90
C SER A 128 3.91 -8.46 -2.56
N THR A 129 3.36 -8.77 -3.73
CA THR A 129 2.54 -7.83 -4.51
C THR A 129 1.22 -8.50 -4.88
N ARG A 130 0.16 -7.70 -4.89
CA ARG A 130 -1.15 -8.09 -5.43
C ARG A 130 -1.71 -6.93 -6.24
N TRP A 131 -2.67 -7.21 -7.10
CA TRP A 131 -3.33 -6.20 -7.92
C TRP A 131 -4.85 -6.43 -7.94
N ARG A 132 -5.58 -5.40 -8.34
CA ARG A 132 -6.98 -5.48 -8.72
C ARG A 132 -7.23 -4.59 -9.92
N GLU A 133 -8.17 -4.99 -10.75
CA GLU A 133 -8.72 -4.15 -11.79
C GLU A 133 -9.91 -3.36 -11.24
N GLY A 134 -10.25 -2.26 -11.89
CA GLY A 134 -11.41 -1.48 -11.55
C GLY A 134 -11.92 -0.73 -12.76
N GLU A 135 -13.14 -0.22 -12.60
CA GLU A 135 -13.85 0.54 -13.61
C GLU A 135 -14.06 1.94 -13.06
N GLN A 136 -13.50 2.95 -13.74
CA GLN A 136 -13.65 4.35 -13.40
C GLN A 136 -14.79 4.96 -14.21
N PHE A 137 -15.66 5.69 -13.53
CA PHE A 137 -16.84 6.35 -14.11
C PHE A 137 -16.83 7.84 -13.79
N TRP A 138 -17.14 8.66 -14.78
CA TRP A 138 -17.37 10.09 -14.56
C TRP A 138 -18.84 10.38 -14.78
N LEU A 139 -19.49 10.85 -13.74
CA LEU A 139 -20.91 11.15 -13.76
C LEU A 139 -21.15 12.65 -13.93
N SER A 140 -22.35 12.97 -14.38
CA SER A 140 -22.80 14.35 -14.63
C SER A 140 -22.90 15.24 -13.39
N ASP A 141 -22.84 14.66 -12.19
CA ASP A 141 -22.67 15.37 -10.93
C ASP A 141 -21.23 15.91 -10.71
N GLY A 142 -20.30 15.60 -11.63
CA GLY A 142 -18.88 15.94 -11.53
C GLY A 142 -18.07 14.96 -10.69
N GLY A 143 -18.71 13.90 -10.16
CA GLY A 143 -18.08 12.86 -9.37
C GLY A 143 -17.27 11.89 -10.23
N LYS A 144 -16.07 11.57 -9.75
CA LYS A 144 -15.19 10.54 -10.30
C LYS A 144 -15.21 9.33 -9.37
N TYR A 145 -15.88 8.28 -9.82
CA TYR A 145 -16.11 7.09 -9.04
C TYR A 145 -15.28 5.94 -9.59
N VAL A 146 -14.95 4.98 -8.73
CA VAL A 146 -14.30 3.73 -9.14
C VAL A 146 -14.96 2.54 -8.47
N GLU A 147 -15.30 1.54 -9.28
CA GLU A 147 -15.70 0.23 -8.81
C GLU A 147 -14.50 -0.71 -8.95
N TRP A 148 -13.98 -1.18 -7.83
CA TRP A 148 -12.86 -2.12 -7.85
C TRP A 148 -13.34 -3.56 -7.82
N GLU A 149 -12.72 -4.39 -8.65
CA GLU A 149 -12.85 -5.84 -8.55
C GLU A 149 -12.15 -6.36 -7.27
N PRO A 150 -12.45 -7.61 -6.86
CA PRO A 150 -11.72 -8.25 -5.78
C PRO A 150 -10.20 -8.26 -6.02
N TRP A 151 -9.45 -8.15 -4.93
CA TRP A 151 -8.00 -8.29 -4.98
C TRP A 151 -7.59 -9.67 -5.47
N SER A 152 -6.52 -9.71 -6.27
CA SER A 152 -5.79 -10.94 -6.53
C SER A 152 -5.22 -11.53 -5.23
N GLU A 153 -4.81 -12.80 -5.31
CA GLU A 153 -3.95 -13.40 -4.31
C GLU A 153 -2.63 -12.62 -4.14
N TRP A 154 -1.94 -12.85 -3.03
CA TRP A 154 -0.60 -12.34 -2.83
C TRP A 154 0.41 -13.17 -3.60
N TYR A 155 1.20 -12.52 -4.45
CA TYR A 155 2.30 -13.15 -5.18
C TYR A 155 3.63 -12.77 -4.54
N ALA A 156 4.49 -13.76 -4.34
CA ALA A 156 5.85 -13.52 -3.88
C ALA A 156 6.68 -12.82 -4.97
N GLY A 157 7.44 -11.81 -4.58
CA GLY A 157 8.25 -11.01 -5.47
C GLY A 157 7.48 -9.93 -6.23
N ASN A 158 8.17 -9.31 -7.18
CA ASN A 158 7.69 -8.22 -8.01
C ASN A 158 7.25 -8.79 -9.36
N LYS A 159 6.01 -9.27 -9.45
CA LYS A 159 5.39 -9.61 -10.74
C LYS A 159 4.70 -8.36 -11.27
N TRP A 160 5.34 -7.70 -12.23
CA TRP A 160 4.78 -6.59 -13.00
C TRP A 160 4.57 -7.08 -14.43
#